data_AF-A0A2H0LCH5-F1
#
_entry.id   AF-A0A2H0LCH5-F1
#
_cell.length_a   1.000
_cell.length_b   1.000
_cell.length_c   1.000
_cell.angle_alpha   90.00
_cell.angle_beta   90.00
_cell.angle_gamma   90.00
#
_symmetry.space_group_name_H-M   'P 1'
#
loop_
_entity.id
_entity.type
_entity.pdbx_description
1 polymer ?
#
loop_
_entity_poly.entity_id
_entity_poly.type
_entity_poly.pdbx_seq_one_letter_code
_entity_poly.pdbx_strand_id
1 'polypeptide(L)'
;MDSRKSHFQPGIRYISWCGGCRNMRKKLSQAFTLTELLVVVVIVGVLTTVGVAGYQGYRDRAATMVDETNLQVLSQALKTYAYDNDALPAGLSELPHEYVDRALVQLRSERKPYTLLAHAQTLWREFLGEEGAAYAFLPPRYINNDIKILQCPSDSTPPTAFDGDGRPVGGVSYALNPQLAGAPLKTFLR
;
A
#
# COMPACT_ATOMS: atom_id res chain seq x y z
N MET A 1 57.98 -9.72 -36.46
CA MET A 1 57.78 -8.55 -35.58
C MET A 1 56.61 -8.85 -34.64
N ASP A 2 56.96 -9.01 -33.37
CA ASP A 2 56.07 -9.13 -32.21
C ASP A 2 55.51 -7.74 -31.84
N SER A 3 54.24 -7.65 -31.48
CA SER A 3 53.68 -6.52 -30.73
C SER A 3 52.45 -6.95 -29.94
N ARG A 4 52.72 -7.46 -28.74
CA ARG A 4 51.80 -7.66 -27.61
C ARG A 4 50.87 -6.47 -27.39
N LYS A 5 49.55 -6.73 -27.37
CA LYS A 5 48.58 -5.93 -26.61
C LYS A 5 48.20 -6.71 -25.35
N SER A 6 48.54 -6.15 -24.21
CA SER A 6 48.30 -6.68 -22.86
C SER A 6 46.81 -6.64 -22.52
N HIS A 7 46.15 -7.79 -22.56
CA HIS A 7 44.88 -8.00 -21.87
C HIS A 7 45.14 -8.00 -20.36
N PHE A 8 44.64 -6.99 -19.67
CA PHE A 8 44.56 -6.95 -18.22
C PHE A 8 43.38 -7.83 -17.78
N GLN A 9 43.67 -9.07 -17.39
CA GLN A 9 42.72 -9.93 -16.69
C GLN A 9 42.92 -9.73 -15.18
N PRO A 10 41.94 -9.23 -14.42
CA PRO A 10 42.02 -9.26 -12.97
C PRO A 10 41.84 -10.73 -12.51
N GLY A 11 42.97 -11.40 -12.29
CA GLY A 11 43.03 -12.74 -11.72
C GLY A 11 42.68 -12.71 -10.23
N ILE A 12 41.43 -13.05 -9.90
CA ILE A 12 41.07 -13.47 -8.56
C ILE A 12 41.69 -14.86 -8.36
N ARG A 13 42.83 -14.89 -7.67
CA ARG A 13 43.50 -16.13 -7.24
C ARG A 13 42.56 -16.87 -6.28
N TYR A 14 41.98 -17.97 -6.71
CA TYR A 14 41.37 -18.93 -5.80
C TYR A 14 42.47 -19.47 -4.87
N ILE A 15 42.38 -19.11 -3.59
CA ILE A 15 43.21 -19.70 -2.53
C ILE A 15 42.79 -21.17 -2.42
N SER A 16 43.64 -22.08 -2.90
CA SER A 16 43.49 -23.51 -2.63
C SER A 16 43.87 -23.76 -1.17
N TRP A 17 42.88 -23.71 -0.29
CA TRP A 17 43.03 -24.10 1.11
C TRP A 17 42.80 -25.62 1.22
N CYS A 18 43.85 -26.39 0.94
CA CYS A 18 43.90 -27.80 1.35
C CYS A 18 44.76 -27.87 2.62
N GLY A 19 44.09 -27.87 3.77
CA GLY A 19 44.73 -27.82 5.08
C GLY A 19 43.80 -28.27 6.20
N GLY A 20 43.41 -29.55 6.16
CA GLY A 20 42.95 -30.29 7.34
C GLY A 20 41.64 -29.84 7.98
N CYS A 21 40.51 -30.10 7.31
CA CYS A 21 39.22 -30.10 7.99
C CYS A 21 39.13 -31.34 8.91
N ARG A 22 39.66 -31.24 10.14
CA ARG A 22 39.36 -32.23 11.19
C ARG A 22 37.87 -32.13 11.52
N ASN A 23 37.12 -33.09 11.00
CA ASN A 23 35.69 -33.28 11.23
C ASN A 23 35.44 -33.54 12.72
N MET A 24 35.10 -32.49 13.47
CA MET A 24 34.52 -32.61 14.80
C MET A 24 33.01 -32.52 14.67
N ARG A 25 32.40 -33.54 14.06
CA ARG A 25 30.95 -33.75 14.19
C ARG A 25 30.68 -34.19 15.63
N LYS A 26 30.60 -33.21 16.54
CA LYS A 26 29.91 -33.43 17.81
C LYS A 26 28.46 -33.72 17.44
N LYS A 27 28.05 -34.99 17.53
CA LYS A 27 26.63 -35.33 17.51
C LYS A 27 26.02 -34.64 18.73
N LEU A 28 25.39 -33.49 18.50
CA LEU A 28 24.42 -32.91 19.43
C LEU A 28 23.16 -33.77 19.37
N SER A 29 23.25 -34.99 19.88
CA SER A 29 22.06 -35.76 20.24
C SER A 29 21.57 -35.20 21.56
N GLN A 30 20.92 -34.04 21.50
CA GLN A 30 20.10 -33.53 22.58
C GLN A 30 18.81 -34.35 22.58
N ALA A 31 18.63 -35.18 23.60
CA ALA A 31 17.36 -35.81 23.87
C ALA A 31 16.39 -34.71 24.33
N PHE A 32 15.38 -34.42 23.50
CA PHE A 32 14.22 -33.63 23.92
C PHE A 32 13.59 -34.33 25.12
N THR A 33 13.56 -33.65 26.26
CA THR A 33 12.87 -34.21 27.43
C THR A 33 11.37 -34.06 27.23
N LEU A 34 10.57 -35.06 27.60
CA LEU A 34 9.11 -35.02 27.48
C LEU A 34 8.54 -33.82 28.25
N THR A 35 9.17 -33.50 29.39
CA THR A 35 8.85 -32.34 30.23
C THR A 35 9.11 -30.99 29.56
N GLU A 36 10.15 -30.89 28.73
CA GLU A 36 10.50 -29.64 28.02
C GLU A 36 9.47 -29.32 26.94
N LEU A 37 9.03 -30.33 26.20
CA LEU A 37 7.95 -30.14 25.23
C LEU A 37 6.60 -29.90 25.92
N LEU A 38 6.34 -30.55 27.06
CA LEU A 38 5.11 -30.37 27.85
C LEU A 38 4.97 -28.94 28.39
N VAL A 39 6.03 -28.38 28.99
CA VAL A 39 5.98 -27.01 29.52
C VAL A 39 5.79 -25.98 28.39
N VAL A 40 6.40 -26.19 27.22
CA VAL A 40 6.26 -25.29 26.07
C VAL A 40 4.80 -25.24 25.57
N VAL A 41 4.15 -26.39 25.38
CA VAL A 41 2.75 -26.40 24.91
C VAL A 41 1.80 -25.81 25.97
N VAL A 42 2.10 -25.98 27.26
CA VAL A 42 1.34 -25.33 28.34
C VAL A 42 1.50 -23.81 28.28
N ILE A 43 2.72 -23.29 28.14
CA ILE A 43 2.97 -21.84 28.06
C ILE A 43 2.33 -21.24 26.80
N VAL A 44 2.50 -21.87 25.63
CA VAL A 44 1.87 -21.41 24.38
C VAL A 44 0.35 -21.47 24.47
N GLY A 45 -0.21 -22.50 25.12
CA GLY A 45 -1.64 -22.60 25.42
C GLY A 45 -2.14 -21.40 26.20
N VAL A 46 -1.50 -21.04 27.32
CA VAL A 46 -1.90 -19.88 28.14
C VAL A 46 -1.77 -18.57 27.35
N LEU A 47 -0.66 -18.37 26.63
CA LEU A 47 -0.43 -17.14 25.86
C LEU A 47 -1.44 -16.97 24.72
N THR A 48 -1.81 -18.05 24.03
CA THR A 48 -2.78 -17.99 22.94
C THR A 48 -4.18 -17.63 23.44
N THR A 49 -4.62 -18.19 24.56
CA THR A 49 -5.95 -17.87 25.13
C THR A 49 -6.08 -16.39 25.49
N VAL A 50 -5.06 -15.81 26.14
CA VAL A 50 -5.08 -14.38 26.54
C VAL A 50 -4.86 -13.48 25.33
N GLY A 51 -4.04 -13.89 24.36
CA GLY A 51 -3.74 -13.12 23.16
C GLY A 51 -4.96 -12.87 22.26
N VAL A 52 -5.87 -13.85 22.14
CA VAL A 52 -7.05 -13.73 21.26
C VAL A 52 -8.07 -12.72 21.81
N ALA A 53 -8.30 -12.69 23.12
CA ALA A 53 -9.29 -11.80 23.74
C ALA A 53 -8.98 -10.31 23.55
N GLY A 54 -7.70 -9.93 23.54
CA GLY A 54 -7.28 -8.55 23.29
C GLY A 54 -7.28 -8.15 21.81
N TYR A 55 -7.20 -9.12 20.89
CA TYR A 55 -6.95 -8.83 19.46
C TYR A 55 -8.15 -8.19 18.75
N GLN A 56 -9.38 -8.59 19.07
CA GLN A 56 -10.59 -8.10 18.39
C GLN A 56 -10.73 -6.57 18.49
N GLY A 57 -10.57 -6.01 19.68
CA GLY A 57 -10.67 -4.56 19.88
C GLY A 57 -9.60 -3.73 19.15
N TYR A 58 -8.40 -4.28 18.94
CA TYR A 58 -7.38 -3.61 18.12
C TYR A 58 -7.73 -3.64 16.63
N ARG A 59 -8.34 -4.73 16.15
CA ARG A 59 -8.80 -4.84 14.76
C ARG A 59 -9.92 -3.85 14.48
N ASP A 60 -10.90 -3.77 15.37
CA ASP A 60 -12.06 -2.88 15.18
C ASP A 60 -11.61 -1.41 15.16
N ARG A 61 -10.73 -1.02 16.08
CA ARG A 61 -10.13 0.32 16.07
C ARG A 61 -9.34 0.61 14.80
N ALA A 62 -8.56 -0.36 14.33
CA ALA A 62 -7.83 -0.22 13.07
C ALA A 62 -8.78 -0.08 11.87
N ALA A 63 -9.88 -0.83 11.85
CA ALA A 63 -10.91 -0.71 10.83
C ALA A 63 -11.57 0.68 10.84
N THR A 64 -11.99 1.17 12.00
CA THR A 64 -12.58 2.52 12.12
C THR A 64 -11.60 3.62 11.71
N MET A 65 -10.32 3.53 12.09
CA MET A 65 -9.31 4.50 11.65
C MET A 65 -9.13 4.50 10.13
N VAL A 66 -9.18 3.33 9.49
CA VAL A 66 -9.11 3.23 8.03
C VAL A 66 -10.35 3.85 7.39
N ASP A 67 -11.55 3.56 7.91
CA ASP A 67 -12.80 4.15 7.43
C ASP A 67 -12.81 5.67 7.49
N GLU A 68 -12.36 6.25 8.61
CA GLU A 68 -12.25 7.70 8.76
C GLU A 68 -11.29 8.30 7.71
N THR A 69 -10.15 7.64 7.47
CA THR A 69 -9.21 8.10 6.44
C THR A 69 -9.75 7.97 5.02
N ASN A 70 -10.51 6.90 4.73
CA ASN A 70 -11.14 6.69 3.43
C ASN A 70 -12.20 7.78 3.17
N LEU A 71 -13.03 8.11 4.16
CA LEU A 71 -14.02 9.19 4.05
C LEU A 71 -13.36 10.56 3.82
N GLN A 72 -12.23 10.85 4.47
CA GLN A 72 -11.48 12.09 4.23
C GLN A 72 -11.00 12.16 2.79
N VAL A 73 -10.38 11.09 2.28
CA VAL A 73 -9.92 11.00 0.88
C VAL A 73 -11.08 11.17 -0.09
N LEU A 74 -12.20 10.48 0.13
CA LEU A 74 -13.38 10.59 -0.72
C LEU A 74 -13.98 11.98 -0.71
N SER A 75 -14.07 12.62 0.46
CA SER A 75 -14.58 13.99 0.55
C SER A 75 -13.72 14.98 -0.25
N GLN A 76 -12.41 14.80 -0.24
CA GLN A 76 -11.48 15.65 -0.98
C GLN A 76 -11.54 15.35 -2.48
N ALA A 77 -11.64 14.08 -2.87
CA ALA A 77 -11.79 13.67 -4.27
C ALA A 77 -13.11 14.15 -4.88
N LEU A 78 -14.21 14.11 -4.11
CA LEU A 78 -15.50 14.65 -4.54
C LEU A 78 -15.46 16.17 -4.71
N LYS A 79 -14.76 16.88 -3.83
CA LYS A 79 -14.58 18.34 -3.95
C LYS A 79 -13.81 18.71 -5.22
N THR A 80 -12.70 18.03 -5.50
CA THR A 80 -11.91 18.28 -6.70
C THR A 80 -12.68 17.92 -7.96
N TYR A 81 -13.38 16.78 -7.97
CA TYR A 81 -14.26 16.41 -9.08
C TYR A 81 -15.36 17.42 -9.33
N ALA A 82 -16.05 17.87 -8.28
CA ALA A 82 -17.17 18.78 -8.39
C ALA A 82 -16.73 20.20 -8.79
N TYR A 83 -15.48 20.57 -8.48
CA TYR A 83 -14.87 21.81 -8.97
C TYR A 83 -14.55 21.72 -10.48
N ASP A 84 -14.04 20.57 -10.94
CA ASP A 84 -13.68 20.39 -12.35
C ASP A 84 -14.91 20.19 -13.27
N ASN A 85 -16.02 19.63 -12.75
CA ASN A 85 -17.21 19.27 -13.54
C ASN A 85 -18.48 20.07 -13.19
N ASP A 86 -18.40 21.06 -12.30
CA ASP A 86 -19.54 21.86 -11.80
C ASP A 86 -20.72 21.05 -11.20
N ALA A 87 -20.53 19.75 -10.95
CA ALA A 87 -21.54 18.83 -10.43
C ALA A 87 -20.91 17.67 -9.66
N LEU A 88 -21.67 17.08 -8.71
CA LEU A 88 -21.26 15.84 -8.06
C LEU A 88 -21.44 14.65 -9.02
N PRO A 89 -20.66 13.56 -8.87
CA PRO A 89 -20.84 12.36 -9.68
C PRO A 89 -22.19 11.69 -9.38
N ALA A 90 -22.75 10.92 -10.32
CA ALA A 90 -24.01 10.21 -10.10
C ALA A 90 -23.85 9.03 -9.13
N GLY A 91 -22.62 8.58 -8.89
CA GLY A 91 -22.28 7.62 -7.85
C GLY A 91 -20.77 7.56 -7.62
N LEU A 92 -20.36 6.98 -6.49
CA LEU A 92 -18.93 6.78 -6.20
C LEU A 92 -18.26 5.84 -7.20
N SER A 93 -19.02 4.96 -7.85
CA SER A 93 -18.53 4.08 -8.92
C SER A 93 -18.14 4.82 -10.19
N GLU A 94 -18.65 6.04 -10.40
CA GLU A 94 -18.35 6.88 -11.56
C GLU A 94 -17.16 7.82 -11.31
N LEU A 95 -16.74 7.98 -10.04
CA LEU A 95 -15.64 8.85 -9.68
C LEU A 95 -14.32 8.31 -10.27
N PRO A 96 -13.65 9.03 -11.18
CA PRO A 96 -12.41 8.54 -11.77
C PRO A 96 -11.31 8.43 -10.71
N HIS A 97 -10.55 7.33 -10.77
CA HIS A 97 -9.48 7.02 -9.83
C HIS A 97 -8.43 8.14 -9.69
N GLU A 98 -8.18 8.87 -10.78
CA GLU A 98 -7.25 10.00 -10.80
C GLU A 98 -7.58 11.08 -9.75
N TYR A 99 -8.87 11.37 -9.53
CA TYR A 99 -9.31 12.33 -8.51
C TYR A 99 -9.02 11.83 -7.09
N VAL A 100 -9.14 10.52 -6.89
CA VAL A 100 -8.87 9.87 -5.61
C VAL A 100 -7.38 9.88 -5.30
N ASP A 101 -6.55 9.62 -6.31
CA ASP A 101 -5.09 9.70 -6.23
C ASP A 101 -4.61 11.12 -5.91
N ARG A 102 -5.15 12.13 -6.61
CA ARG A 102 -4.88 13.55 -6.33
C ARG A 102 -5.25 13.91 -4.88
N ALA A 103 -6.42 13.49 -4.42
CA ALA A 103 -6.88 13.73 -3.05
C ALA A 103 -5.99 13.07 -1.99
N LEU A 104 -5.51 11.85 -2.26
CA LEU A 104 -4.58 11.12 -1.39
C LEU A 104 -3.24 11.86 -1.23
N VAL A 105 -2.69 12.38 -2.33
CA VAL A 105 -1.48 13.19 -2.31
C VAL A 105 -1.70 14.46 -1.49
N GLN A 106 -2.82 15.16 -1.70
CA GLN A 106 -3.14 16.39 -0.98
C GLN A 106 -3.23 16.16 0.54
N LEU A 107 -4.03 15.20 1.00
CA LEU A 107 -4.20 14.91 2.43
C LEU A 107 -2.94 14.38 3.11
N ARG A 108 -2.09 13.65 2.37
CA ARG A 108 -0.81 13.14 2.90
C ARG A 108 0.28 14.21 2.89
N SER A 109 0.21 15.16 1.95
CA SER A 109 1.23 16.19 1.76
C SER A 109 1.38 17.13 2.94
N GLU A 110 0.26 17.43 3.61
CA GLU A 110 0.23 18.30 4.79
C GLU A 110 1.01 17.73 6.00
N ARG A 111 1.28 16.41 6.04
CA ARG A 111 1.92 15.79 7.22
C ARG A 111 3.44 15.76 7.23
N LYS A 112 4.16 16.05 6.12
CA LYS A 112 5.62 15.80 6.08
C LYS A 112 6.38 16.74 5.11
N PRO A 113 7.62 17.17 5.46
CA PRO A 113 8.42 18.11 4.68
C PRO A 113 9.03 17.56 3.37
N TYR A 114 8.92 16.25 3.07
CA TYR A 114 9.46 15.68 1.82
C TYR A 114 8.59 15.95 0.60
N THR A 115 7.38 16.47 0.78
CA THR A 115 6.45 16.82 -0.31
C THR A 115 6.93 18.02 -1.13
N LEU A 116 7.69 18.92 -0.51
CA LEU A 116 8.32 20.07 -1.16
C LEU A 116 9.44 19.63 -2.13
N LEU A 117 10.22 18.61 -1.74
CA LEU A 117 11.24 18.00 -2.61
C LEU A 117 10.59 17.20 -3.74
N ALA A 118 9.50 16.48 -3.46
CA ALA A 118 8.72 15.79 -4.48
C ALA A 118 8.14 16.79 -5.50
N HIS A 119 7.58 17.91 -5.04
CA HIS A 119 7.05 18.98 -5.89
C HIS A 119 8.14 19.66 -6.74
N ALA A 120 9.36 19.80 -6.21
CA ALA A 120 10.49 20.30 -7.01
C ALA A 120 10.89 19.30 -8.11
N GLN A 121 10.79 18.01 -7.84
CA GLN A 121 11.10 16.94 -8.79
C GLN A 121 10.04 16.81 -9.90
N THR A 122 8.75 17.01 -9.58
CA THR A 122 7.66 17.00 -10.57
C THR A 122 7.79 18.17 -11.54
N LEU A 123 8.08 19.38 -11.04
CA LEU A 123 8.34 20.56 -11.88
C LEU A 123 9.51 20.34 -12.86
N TRP A 124 10.53 19.62 -12.42
CA TRP A 124 11.69 19.28 -13.27
C TRP A 124 11.33 18.29 -14.40
N ARG A 125 10.43 17.34 -14.14
CA ARG A 125 9.96 16.37 -15.15
C ARG A 125 8.95 16.99 -16.12
N GLU A 126 8.10 17.87 -15.63
CA GLU A 126 7.17 18.63 -16.47
C GLU A 126 7.92 19.59 -17.41
N PHE A 127 9.03 20.19 -16.94
CA PHE A 127 9.97 20.90 -17.80
C PHE A 127 10.58 20.01 -18.91
N LEU A 128 10.70 18.69 -18.70
CA LEU A 128 11.16 17.73 -19.70
C LEU A 128 10.04 17.20 -20.62
N GLY A 129 8.81 17.69 -20.47
CA GLY A 129 7.67 17.33 -21.32
C GLY A 129 7.03 15.98 -20.98
N GLU A 130 7.29 15.41 -19.79
CA GLU A 130 6.50 14.27 -19.29
C GLU A 130 5.21 14.78 -18.64
N GLU A 131 4.10 14.67 -19.37
CA GLU A 131 2.78 14.93 -18.81
C GLU A 131 2.45 13.89 -17.72
N GLY A 132 1.93 14.37 -16.58
CA GLY A 132 1.47 13.50 -15.49
C GLY A 132 2.49 13.14 -14.41
N ALA A 133 3.67 13.76 -14.39
CA ALA A 133 4.67 13.47 -13.35
C ALA A 133 4.19 13.78 -11.91
N ALA A 134 3.17 14.62 -11.73
CA ALA A 134 2.61 14.98 -10.43
C ALA A 134 2.06 13.79 -9.62
N TYR A 135 1.63 12.71 -10.29
CA TYR A 135 1.11 11.49 -9.65
C TYR A 135 2.15 10.34 -9.56
N ALA A 136 3.33 10.49 -10.14
CA ALA A 136 4.33 9.42 -10.25
C ALA A 136 5.03 9.03 -8.93
N PHE A 137 4.81 9.77 -7.82
CA PHE A 137 5.35 9.46 -6.49
C PHE A 137 4.32 8.82 -5.55
N LEU A 138 3.24 8.24 -6.06
CA LEU A 138 2.49 7.30 -5.23
C LEU A 138 3.35 6.04 -5.03
N PRO A 139 3.54 5.55 -3.79
CA PRO A 139 4.32 4.32 -3.59
C PRO A 139 3.68 3.17 -4.40
N PRO A 140 4.46 2.18 -4.86
CA PRO A 140 4.02 1.18 -5.85
C PRO A 140 2.76 0.37 -5.50
N ARG A 141 2.27 0.44 -4.26
CA ARG A 141 0.95 -0.06 -3.86
C ARG A 141 -0.25 0.66 -4.49
N TYR A 142 -0.06 1.84 -5.06
CA TYR A 142 -1.10 2.62 -5.75
C TYR A 142 -0.92 2.61 -7.28
N ILE A 143 0.17 2.04 -7.79
CA ILE A 143 0.45 1.94 -9.24
C ILE A 143 -0.33 0.78 -9.86
N ASN A 144 -0.65 -0.24 -9.06
CA ASN A 144 -1.67 -1.20 -9.41
C ASN A 144 -2.98 -0.68 -8.83
N ASN A 145 -3.88 -0.34 -9.74
CA ASN A 145 -5.27 0.11 -9.64
C ASN A 145 -6.21 -0.59 -8.62
N ASP A 146 -5.68 -1.39 -7.69
CA ASP A 146 -6.37 -2.03 -6.57
C ASP A 146 -6.71 -0.99 -5.49
N ILE A 147 -7.63 -0.09 -5.80
CA ILE A 147 -8.13 0.95 -4.91
C ILE A 147 -9.01 0.30 -3.83
N LYS A 148 -8.37 -0.23 -2.79
CA LYS A 148 -9.06 -0.72 -1.56
C LYS A 148 -9.68 0.40 -0.73
N ILE A 149 -9.43 1.66 -1.09
CA ILE A 149 -9.92 2.86 -0.37
C ILE A 149 -11.41 3.16 -0.61
N LEU A 150 -12.08 2.43 -1.50
CA LEU A 150 -13.55 2.45 -1.66
C LEU A 150 -14.25 1.32 -0.91
N GLN A 151 -13.48 0.47 -0.22
CA GLN A 151 -14.01 -0.67 0.52
C GLN A 151 -13.75 -0.51 2.00
N CYS A 152 -14.81 -0.66 2.79
CA CYS A 152 -14.71 -0.65 4.25
C CYS A 152 -13.99 -1.94 4.67
N PRO A 153 -12.97 -1.88 5.55
CA PRO A 153 -12.25 -3.05 6.02
C PRO A 153 -13.12 -4.02 6.85
N SER A 154 -14.27 -3.56 7.36
CA SER A 154 -15.27 -4.40 8.03
C SER A 154 -16.28 -5.02 7.06
N ASP A 155 -16.34 -4.53 5.83
CA ASP A 155 -17.19 -5.08 4.78
C ASP A 155 -16.48 -6.26 4.12
N SER A 156 -17.10 -7.44 4.24
CA SER A 156 -16.60 -8.69 3.66
C SER A 156 -17.30 -9.04 2.35
N THR A 157 -18.20 -8.18 1.85
CA THR A 157 -18.86 -8.42 0.59
C THR A 157 -17.85 -8.24 -0.55
N PRO A 158 -17.60 -9.28 -1.36
CA PRO A 158 -16.73 -9.14 -2.50
C PRO A 158 -17.38 -8.23 -3.54
N PRO A 159 -16.61 -7.45 -4.30
CA PRO A 159 -17.14 -6.67 -5.39
C PRO A 159 -17.86 -7.56 -6.40
N THR A 160 -19.02 -7.12 -6.86
CA THR A 160 -19.88 -7.92 -7.74
C THR A 160 -19.60 -7.68 -9.22
N ALA A 161 -18.82 -6.66 -9.56
CA ALA A 161 -18.43 -6.32 -10.92
C ALA A 161 -17.04 -5.67 -10.95
N PHE A 162 -16.28 -5.89 -12.03
CA PHE A 162 -14.95 -5.29 -12.25
C PHE A 162 -14.89 -4.58 -13.63
N ASP A 163 -14.18 -3.45 -13.75
CA ASP A 163 -13.92 -2.76 -15.02
C ASP A 163 -12.92 -3.53 -15.88
N GLY A 164 -12.68 -3.03 -17.11
CA GLY A 164 -11.70 -3.60 -18.04
C GLY A 164 -10.25 -3.55 -17.53
N ASP A 165 -9.98 -2.77 -16.49
CA ASP A 165 -8.68 -2.69 -15.80
C ASP A 165 -8.60 -3.61 -14.57
N GLY A 166 -9.63 -4.43 -14.31
CA GLY A 166 -9.69 -5.36 -13.18
C GLY A 166 -10.04 -4.73 -11.83
N ARG A 167 -10.55 -3.49 -11.82
CA ARG A 167 -10.96 -2.75 -10.61
C ARG A 167 -12.43 -2.98 -10.30
N PRO A 168 -12.85 -3.01 -9.03
CA PRO A 168 -14.25 -3.19 -8.67
C PRO A 168 -15.13 -2.00 -9.08
N VAL A 169 -16.16 -2.21 -9.91
CA VAL A 169 -17.15 -1.20 -10.37
C VAL A 169 -18.54 -1.36 -9.76
N GLY A 170 -18.73 -2.34 -8.88
CA GLY A 170 -19.99 -2.54 -8.16
C GLY A 170 -19.74 -3.13 -6.77
N GLY A 171 -20.42 -2.58 -5.76
CA GLY A 171 -20.21 -2.94 -4.36
C GLY A 171 -19.17 -2.06 -3.65
N VAL A 172 -19.23 -0.73 -3.86
CA VAL A 172 -18.50 0.20 -2.98
C VAL A 172 -19.17 0.20 -1.61
N SER A 173 -18.40 0.07 -0.54
CA SER A 173 -18.95 0.06 0.83
C SER A 173 -19.46 1.44 1.26
N TYR A 174 -19.11 2.48 0.49
CA TYR A 174 -19.54 3.86 0.71
C TYR A 174 -20.53 4.27 -0.39
N ALA A 175 -21.58 4.99 0.00
CA ALA A 175 -22.61 5.49 -0.92
C ALA A 175 -22.74 7.00 -0.82
N LEU A 176 -23.01 7.64 -1.95
CA LEU A 176 -23.44 9.03 -1.98
C LEU A 176 -24.93 9.10 -1.62
N ASN A 177 -25.37 10.19 -1.01
CA ASN A 177 -26.80 10.43 -0.88
C ASN A 177 -27.43 10.49 -2.28
N PRO A 178 -28.42 9.65 -2.62
CA PRO A 178 -29.03 9.64 -3.95
C PRO A 178 -29.68 10.96 -4.35
N GLN A 179 -30.04 11.81 -3.38
CA GLN A 179 -30.57 13.15 -3.64
C GLN A 179 -29.50 14.16 -4.07
N LEU A 180 -28.24 13.87 -3.78
CA LEU A 180 -27.09 14.72 -4.11
C LEU A 180 -26.28 14.19 -5.31
N ALA A 181 -26.55 12.95 -5.74
CA ALA A 181 -25.96 12.35 -6.93
C ALA A 181 -26.30 13.18 -8.18
N GLY A 182 -25.28 13.63 -8.91
CA GLY A 182 -25.48 14.49 -10.09
C GLY A 182 -25.92 15.93 -9.77
N ALA A 183 -26.00 16.33 -8.49
CA ALA A 183 -26.46 17.66 -8.14
C ALA A 183 -25.42 18.72 -8.54
N PRO A 184 -25.85 19.85 -9.14
CA PRO A 184 -24.92 20.90 -9.55
C PRO A 184 -24.35 21.63 -8.33
N LEU A 185 -23.10 22.09 -8.43
CA LEU A 185 -22.34 22.67 -7.32
C LEU A 185 -23.04 23.91 -6.70
N LYS A 186 -23.76 24.68 -7.53
CA LYS A 186 -24.59 25.83 -7.11
C LYS A 186 -25.62 25.50 -6.02
N THR A 187 -25.98 24.23 -5.84
CA THR A 187 -26.89 23.77 -4.78
C THR A 187 -26.27 23.90 -3.39
N PHE A 188 -24.93 23.86 -3.29
CA PHE A 188 -24.18 23.83 -2.03
C PHE A 188 -23.54 25.17 -1.66
N LEU A 189 -23.43 26.09 -2.61
CA LEU A 189 -22.78 27.41 -2.44
C LEU A 189 -23.76 28.52 -2.06
N ARG A 190 -24.83 28.20 -1.33
CA ARG A 190 -25.89 29.15 -0.97
C ARG A 190 -25.64 29.82 0.36
#